data_AF-A0A0F9RB36-F1
#
_entry.id   AF-A0A0F9RB36-F1
#
_cell.length_a   1.000
_cell.length_b   1.000
_cell.length_c   1.000
_cell.angle_alpha   90.00
_cell.angle_beta   90.00
_cell.angle_gamma   90.00
#
_symmetry.space_group_name_H-M   'P 1'
#
loop_
_entity.id
_entity.type
_entity.pdbx_description
1 polymer ?
#
loop_
_entity_poly.entity_id
_entity_poly.type
_entity_poly.pdbx_seq_one_letter_code
_entity_poly.pdbx_strand_id
1 'polypeptide(L)' 'MSIKIDLQNIVAGTTPATNFTSQLLRLIFKADSRNEGLLHKGFPNAVEAVKHFQETGAILDLKQD' A
#
# COMPACT_ATOMS: atom_id res chain seq x y z
N MET A 1 2.96 12.57 3.91
CA MET A 1 4.15 11.69 3.72
C MET A 1 3.88 10.92 2.42
N SER A 2 4.84 10.69 1.51
CA SER A 2 4.52 10.06 0.22
C SER A 2 4.33 8.54 0.36
N ILE A 3 3.26 8.00 -0.25
CA ILE A 3 2.96 6.55 -0.32
C ILE A 3 4.16 5.77 -0.88
N LYS A 4 4.91 6.36 -1.81
CA LYS A 4 6.10 5.76 -2.41
C LYS A 4 7.19 5.45 -1.39
N ILE A 5 7.43 6.38 -0.45
CA ILE A 5 8.47 6.23 0.58
C ILE A 5 8.06 5.12 1.55
N ASP A 6 6.79 5.08 1.93
CA ASP A 6 6.24 4.05 2.82
C ASP A 6 6.29 2.66 2.17
N LEU A 7 5.94 2.54 0.88
CA LEU A 7 6.00 1.27 0.15
C LEU A 7 7.45 0.77 -0.01
N GLN A 8 8.39 1.66 -0.33
CA GLN A 8 9.81 1.31 -0.41
C GLN A 8 10.36 0.78 0.92
N ASN A 9 10.00 1.40 2.04
CA ASN A 9 10.43 0.97 3.38
C ASN A 9 9.83 -0.38 3.78
N ILE A 10 8.59 -0.68 3.36
CA ILE A 10 7.97 -1.99 3.58
C ILE A 10 8.70 -3.08 2.78
N VAL A 11 8.98 -2.81 1.50
CA VAL A 11 9.63 -3.78 0.59
C VAL A 11 11.08 -4.04 0.99
N ALA A 12 11.81 -2.99 1.40
CA ALA A 12 13.20 -3.11 1.81
C ALA A 12 13.39 -3.74 3.21
N GLY A 13 12.30 -3.93 3.98
CA GLY A 13 12.36 -4.51 5.33
C GLY A 13 13.08 -3.65 6.38
N THR A 14 13.35 -2.38 6.05
CA THR A 14 14.28 -1.52 6.80
C THR A 14 13.63 -0.70 7.92
N THR A 15 12.31 -0.76 8.15
CA THR A 15 11.68 -0.03 9.26
C THR A 15 10.42 -0.72 9.77
N PRO A 16 10.18 -0.80 11.10
CA PRO A 16 8.84 -1.11 11.60
C PRO A 16 7.88 -0.02 11.08
N ALA A 17 6.82 -0.42 10.39
CA ALA A 17 5.78 0.48 9.89
C ALA A 17 5.14 1.25 11.06
N THR A 18 5.63 2.43 11.37
CA THR A 18 5.17 3.26 12.51
C THR A 18 4.07 4.24 12.12
N ASN A 19 3.88 4.54 10.82
CA ASN A 19 2.80 5.40 10.34
C ASN A 19 1.60 4.61 9.81
N PHE A 20 0.41 5.22 9.87
CA PHE A 20 -0.86 4.60 9.50
C PHE A 20 -0.85 4.06 8.06
N THR A 21 -0.34 4.86 7.10
CA THR A 21 -0.25 4.47 5.68
C THR A 21 0.60 3.23 5.48
N SER A 22 1.72 3.10 6.18
CA SER A 22 2.57 1.90 6.10
C SER A 22 1.85 0.64 6.62
N GLN A 23 1.07 0.78 7.69
CA GLN A 23 0.28 -0.33 8.24
C GLN A 23 -0.89 -0.70 7.32
N LEU A 24 -1.55 0.31 6.73
CA LEU A 24 -2.60 0.13 5.73
C LEU A 24 -2.08 -0.60 4.49
N LEU A 25 -0.93 -0.21 3.95
CA LEU A 25 -0.31 -0.90 2.81
C LEU A 25 0.00 -2.37 3.14
N ARG A 26 0.53 -2.66 4.34
CA ARG A 26 0.72 -4.05 4.80
C ARG A 26 -0.58 -4.84 4.95
N LEU A 27 -1.65 -4.18 5.39
CA LEU A 27 -2.98 -4.77 5.47
C LEU A 27 -3.48 -5.14 4.08
N ILE A 28 -3.35 -4.22 3.12
CA ILE A 28 -3.73 -4.44 1.71
C ILE A 28 -2.92 -5.58 1.09
N PHE A 29 -1.60 -5.64 1.33
CA PHE A 29 -0.75 -6.75 0.86
C PHE A 29 -1.18 -8.14 1.37
N LYS A 30 -1.85 -8.19 2.53
CA LYS A 30 -2.32 -9.44 3.16
C LYS A 30 -3.83 -9.63 3.01
N ALA A 31 -4.53 -8.67 2.40
CA ALA A 31 -5.97 -8.72 2.28
C ALA A 31 -6.37 -9.79 1.26
N ASP A 32 -7.37 -10.57 1.63
CA ASP A 32 -8.14 -11.44 0.77
C ASP A 32 -9.10 -10.63 -0.11
N SER A 33 -9.47 -11.17 -1.27
CA SER A 33 -10.19 -10.45 -2.34
C SER A 33 -11.54 -9.85 -1.91
N ARG A 34 -12.16 -10.36 -0.84
CA ARG A 34 -13.34 -9.74 -0.21
C ARG A 34 -13.02 -8.44 0.51
N ASN A 35 -11.90 -8.40 1.23
CA ASN A 35 -11.46 -7.24 2.00
C ASN A 35 -10.80 -6.19 1.09
N GLU A 36 -10.14 -6.61 0.02
CA GLU A 36 -9.62 -5.70 -1.01
C GLU A 36 -10.72 -4.78 -1.58
N GLY A 37 -11.91 -5.33 -1.87
CA GLY A 37 -13.04 -4.55 -2.37
C GLY A 37 -13.61 -3.54 -1.37
N LEU A 38 -13.49 -3.78 -0.06
CA LEU A 38 -13.85 -2.82 0.98
C LEU A 38 -12.77 -1.76 1.17
N LEU A 39 -11.50 -2.17 1.15
CA LEU A 39 -10.36 -1.28 1.25
C LEU A 39 -10.27 -0.32 0.05
N HIS A 40 -10.62 -0.78 -1.15
CA HIS A 40 -10.65 0.06 -2.34
C HIS A 40 -11.69 1.18 -2.25
N LYS A 41 -12.79 0.98 -1.52
CA LYS A 41 -13.80 2.02 -1.30
C LYS A 41 -13.34 3.11 -0.33
N GLY A 42 -12.49 2.76 0.64
CA GLY A 42 -11.99 3.69 1.65
C GLY A 42 -10.64 4.33 1.28
N PHE A 43 -9.79 3.60 0.57
CA PHE A 43 -8.41 3.97 0.27
C PHE A 43 -8.03 3.52 -1.16
N PRO A 44 -8.68 4.07 -2.20
CA PRO A 44 -8.49 3.64 -3.58
C PRO A 44 -7.04 3.74 -4.05
N ASN A 45 -6.33 4.83 -3.73
CA ASN A 45 -4.94 5.05 -4.18
C ASN A 45 -3.97 4.09 -3.49
N ALA A 46 -4.23 3.74 -2.22
CA ALA A 46 -3.40 2.79 -1.49
C ALA A 46 -3.54 1.36 -2.08
N VAL A 47 -4.78 0.98 -2.44
CA VAL A 47 -5.03 -0.32 -3.09
C VAL A 47 -4.42 -0.35 -4.48
N GLU A 48 -4.57 0.71 -5.27
CA GLU A 48 -4.01 0.79 -6.62
C GLU A 48 -2.46 0.74 -6.60
N ALA A 49 -1.83 1.43 -5.64
CA ALA A 49 -0.38 1.39 -5.47
C ALA A 49 0.13 -0.03 -5.16
N VAL A 50 -0.55 -0.76 -4.26
CA VAL A 50 -0.17 -2.14 -3.91
C VAL A 50 -0.42 -3.09 -5.07
N LYS A 51 -1.59 -2.99 -5.73
CA LYS A 51 -1.95 -3.83 -6.86
C LYS A 51 -1.00 -3.65 -8.03
N HIS A 52 -0.69 -2.40 -8.38
CA HIS A 52 0.28 -2.10 -9.43
C HIS A 52 1.67 -2.64 -9.09
N PHE A 53 2.09 -2.53 -7.83
CA PHE A 53 3.35 -3.11 -7.38
C PHE A 53 3.36 -4.64 -7.47
N GLN A 54 2.26 -5.32 -7.12
CA GLN A 54 2.13 -6.78 -7.26
C GLN A 54 2.14 -7.24 -8.72
N GLU A 55 1.55 -6.46 -9.63
CA GLU A 55 1.46 -6.79 -11.06
C GLU A 55 2.74 -6.47 -11.85
N THR A 56 3.44 -5.38 -11.49
CA THR A 56 4.55 -4.84 -12.30
C THR A 56 5.89 -4.80 -11.60
N GLY A 57 5.92 -4.91 -10.27
CA GLY A 57 7.09 -4.64 -9.44
C GLY A 57 7.47 -3.16 -9.34
N ALA A 58 6.74 -2.26 -10.01
CA ALA A 58 6.99 -0.82 -10.00
C ALA A 58 6.16 -0.12 -8.92
N ILE A 59 6.73 0.91 -8.31
CA ILE A 59 6.08 1.69 -7.25
C ILE A 59 5.45 2.93 -7.86
N LEU A 60 4.13 3.02 -7.83
CA LEU A 60 3.40 4.23 -8.20
C LEU A 60 3.50 5.29 -7.12
N ASP A 61 3.74 6.54 -7.54
CA ASP A 61 3.73 7.71 -6.67
C ASP A 61 2.33 8.35 -6.70
N LEU A 62 1.40 7.75 -5.95
CA LEU A 62 0.05 8.27 -5.77
C LEU A 62 -0.03 9.14 -4.50
N LYS A 63 -0.92 10.14 -4.51
CA LYS A 63 -1.18 10.96 -3.32
C LYS A 63 -1.95 10.15 -2.27
N GLN A 64 -1.70 10.46 -0.99
CA GLN A 64 -2.52 9.95 0.11
C GLN A 64 -3.98 10.41 -0.09
N ASP A 65 -4.91 9.46 0.00
CA ASP A 65 -6.37 9.71 0.05
C ASP A 65 -6.77 10.45 1.34
#